data_AF-A0A2S9RQX2-F1
#
_entry.id   AF-A0A2S9RQX2-F1
#
_cell.length_a   1.000
_cell.length_b   1.000
_cell.length_c   1.000
_cell.angle_alpha   90.00
_cell.angle_beta   90.00
_cell.angle_gamma   90.00
#
_symmetry.space_group_name_H-M   'P 1'
#
loop_
_entity.id
_entity.type
_entity.pdbx_description
1 polymer ?
#
loop_
_entity_poly.entity_id
_entity_poly.type
_entity_poly.pdbx_seq_one_letter_code
_entity_poly.pdbx_strand_id
1 'polypeptide(L)' 'MMKDFYIHRSAYHDGSTKGFRHGIKHKRHDCFRGDVRVLQRIDGKIVQISRVRKRFKTYEEAHAWARGVEYLE' A
#
# COMPACT_ATOMS: atom_id res chain seq x y z
N MET A 1 -10.62 14.69 -21.28
CA MET A 1 -11.07 13.57 -20.43
C MET A 1 -10.41 13.71 -19.07
N MET A 2 -11.19 13.93 -18.02
CA MET A 2 -10.67 13.78 -16.66
C MET A 2 -10.37 12.29 -16.49
N LYS A 3 -9.13 11.92 -16.18
CA LYS A 3 -8.82 10.49 -15.95
C LYS A 3 -9.64 10.04 -14.74
N ASP A 4 -10.53 9.08 -14.93
CA ASP A 4 -11.35 8.51 -13.86
C ASP A 4 -10.54 7.66 -12.88
N PHE A 5 -9.21 7.60 -13.04
CA PHE A 5 -8.29 6.82 -12.24
C PHE A 5 -7.25 7.67 -11.53
N TYR A 6 -6.96 7.30 -10.27
CA TYR A 6 -5.96 7.91 -9.42
C TYR A 6 -5.03 6.84 -8.88
N ILE A 7 -3.72 7.06 -8.96
CA ILE A 7 -2.73 6.17 -8.35
C ILE A 7 -2.21 6.83 -7.07
N HIS A 8 -2.59 6.28 -5.93
CA HIS A 8 -2.09 6.69 -4.63
C HIS A 8 -0.89 5.83 -4.23
N ARG A 9 0.23 6.47 -3.89
CA ARG A 9 1.49 5.84 -3.51
C ARG A 9 1.87 6.28 -2.10
N SER A 10 2.23 5.33 -1.25
CA SER A 10 2.62 5.63 0.13
C SER A 10 3.67 4.64 0.64
N ALA A 11 4.42 5.08 1.64
CA ALA A 11 5.25 4.22 2.46
C ALA A 11 4.90 4.43 3.94
N TYR A 12 4.90 3.37 4.74
CA TYR A 12 4.63 3.44 6.17
C TYR A 12 5.27 2.29 6.94
N HIS A 13 5.51 2.49 8.24
CA HIS A 13 5.88 1.40 9.15
C HIS A 13 4.64 0.58 9.51
N ASP A 14 4.69 -0.73 9.25
CA ASP A 14 3.65 -1.70 9.61
C ASP A 14 4.12 -2.47 10.84
N GLY A 15 3.95 -1.86 12.02
CA GLY A 15 4.19 -2.47 13.34
C GLY A 15 2.99 -3.23 13.89
N SER A 16 2.12 -3.77 13.03
CA SER A 16 0.82 -4.32 13.42
C SER A 16 0.93 -5.44 14.46
N THR A 17 0.27 -5.21 15.60
CA THR A 17 0.09 -6.16 16.70
C THR A 17 -1.15 -7.04 16.53
N LYS A 18 -1.83 -7.00 15.38
CA LYS A 18 -3.06 -7.79 15.16
C LYS A 18 -2.87 -9.29 15.38
N GLY A 19 -1.66 -9.80 15.16
CA GLY A 19 -1.31 -11.20 15.44
C GLY A 19 -1.49 -11.61 16.91
N PHE A 20 -1.27 -10.69 17.86
CA PHE A 20 -1.41 -10.99 19.29
C PHE A 20 -2.86 -11.31 19.67
N ARG A 21 -3.85 -10.67 19.03
CA ARG A 21 -5.29 -11.00 19.21
C ARG A 21 -5.65 -12.41 18.74
N HIS A 22 -4.78 -13.03 17.94
CA HIS A 22 -4.93 -14.40 17.44
C HIS A 22 -3.89 -15.35 18.06
N GLY A 23 -3.28 -14.99 19.20
CA GLY A 23 -2.33 -15.85 19.92
C GLY A 23 -0.93 -15.93 19.31
N ILE A 24 -0.60 -15.11 18.30
CA ILE A 24 0.76 -15.04 17.74
C ILE A 24 1.64 -14.27 18.74
N LYS A 25 2.65 -14.95 19.30
CA LYS A 25 3.52 -14.44 20.38
C LYS A 25 4.57 -13.41 19.94
N HIS A 26 4.63 -13.04 18.66
CA HIS A 26 5.57 -12.07 18.12
C HIS A 26 4.88 -11.08 17.19
N LYS A 27 5.48 -9.89 17.01
CA LYS A 27 5.02 -8.93 16.01
C LYS A 27 5.10 -9.60 14.64
N ARG A 28 3.93 -9.86 14.03
CA ARG A 28 3.86 -10.53 12.73
C ARG A 28 4.51 -9.66 11.65
N HIS A 29 4.28 -8.35 11.74
CA HIS A 29 4.86 -7.35 10.84
C HIS A 29 5.63 -6.35 11.70
N ASP A 30 6.94 -6.30 11.48
CA ASP A 30 7.81 -5.22 11.91
C ASP A 30 8.69 -4.85 10.72
N CYS A 31 8.07 -4.14 9.78
CA CYS A 31 8.68 -3.83 8.49
C CYS A 31 8.08 -2.55 7.92
N PHE A 32 8.78 -1.94 6.97
CA PHE A 32 8.19 -0.88 6.16
C PHE A 32 7.40 -1.48 5.01
N ARG A 33 6.31 -0.81 4.63
CA ARG A 33 5.44 -1.19 3.53
C ARG A 33 5.48 -0.11 2.48
N GLY A 34 5.80 -0.48 1.24
CA GLY A 34 5.36 0.28 0.08
C GLY A 34 3.94 -0.14 -0.27
N ASP A 35 3.06 0.81 -0.55
CA ASP A 35 1.65 0.59 -0.86
C ASP A 35 1.23 1.47 -2.04
N VAL A 36 0.83 0.81 -3.12
CA VAL A 36 0.36 1.44 -4.35
C VAL A 36 -1.10 1.02 -4.56
N ARG A 37 -1.99 2.01 -4.63
CA ARG A 37 -3.43 1.81 -4.80
C ARG A 37 -3.88 2.48 -6.08
N VAL A 38 -4.63 1.74 -6.89
CA VAL A 38 -5.36 2.32 -8.03
C VAL A 38 -6.80 2.53 -7.57
N LEU A 39 -7.24 3.78 -7.66
CA LEU A 39 -8.56 4.22 -7.30
C LEU A 39 -9.28 4.64 -8.59
N GLN A 40 -10.56 4.33 -8.73
CA GLN A 40 -11.38 4.77 -9.84
C GLN A 40 -12.61 5.52 -9.31
N ARG A 41 -13.09 6.53 -10.04
CA ARG A 41 -14.41 7.10 -9.79
C ARG A 41 -15.48 6.25 -10.48
N ILE A 42 -16.35 5.62 -9.70
CA ILE A 42 -17.49 4.81 -10.15
C ILE A 42 -18.73 5.40 -9.48
N ASP A 43 -19.72 5.82 -10.27
CA ASP A 43 -20.97 6.43 -9.78
C ASP A 43 -20.74 7.59 -8.78
N GLY A 44 -19.77 8.46 -9.09
CA GLY A 44 -19.39 9.60 -8.26
C GLY A 44 -18.58 9.25 -7.01
N LYS A 45 -18.33 7.97 -6.72
CA LYS A 45 -17.57 7.51 -5.55
C LYS A 45 -16.16 7.06 -5.94
N ILE A 46 -15.18 7.36 -5.10
CA ILE A 46 -13.82 6.84 -5.27
C ILE A 46 -13.76 5.41 -4.70
N VAL A 47 -13.46 4.45 -5.57
CA VAL A 47 -13.38 3.03 -5.24
C VAL A 47 -11.95 2.54 -5.48
N GLN A 48 -11.38 1.77 -4.55
CA GLN A 48 -10.10 1.11 -4.78
C GLN A 48 -10.29 -0.13 -5.64
N ILE A 49 -9.79 -0.10 -6.87
CA ILE A 49 -9.92 -1.20 -7.83
C ILE A 49 -8.70 -2.14 -7.85
N SER A 50 -7.53 -1.64 -7.42
CA SER A 50 -6.32 -2.46 -7.28
C SER A 50 -5.44 -1.96 -6.14
N ARG A 51 -4.66 -2.87 -5.57
CA ARG A 51 -3.66 -2.57 -4.56
C ARG A 51 -2.50 -3.56 -4.61
N VAL A 52 -1.28 -3.03 -4.71
CA VAL A 52 -0.05 -3.81 -4.57
C VAL A 52 0.71 -3.34 -3.34
N ARG A 53 1.19 -4.29 -2.53
CA ARG A 53 2.00 -4.00 -1.34
C ARG A 53 3.21 -4.90 -1.26
N LYS A 54 4.35 -4.32 -0.86
CA LYS A 54 5.59 -5.04 -0.63
C LYS A 54 6.23 -4.62 0.70
N ARG A 55 6.96 -5.54 1.32
CA ARG A 55 7.68 -5.32 2.59
C ARG A 55 9.13 -4.94 2.31
N PHE A 56 9.67 -4.05 3.13
CA PHE A 56 11.03 -3.53 3.07
C PHE A 56 11.64 -3.40 4.46
N LYS A 57 12.97 -3.34 4.52
CA LYS A 57 13.70 -3.15 5.77
C LYS A 57 13.74 -1.68 6.18
N THR A 58 13.74 -0.77 5.22
CA THR A 58 13.80 0.68 5.47
C THR A 58 12.62 1.42 4.84
N TYR A 59 12.35 2.63 5.35
CA TYR A 59 11.31 3.50 4.81
C TYR A 59 11.68 3.97 3.39
N GLU A 60 12.96 4.27 3.17
CA GLU A 60 13.51 4.79 1.92
C GLU A 60 13.33 3.79 0.79
N GLU A 61 13.63 2.51 1.03
CA GLU A 61 13.40 1.42 0.07
C GLU A 61 11.91 1.29 -0.27
N ALA A 62 11.05 1.33 0.75
CA ALA A 62 9.60 1.24 0.56
C ALA A 62 9.06 2.41 -0.27
N HIS A 63 9.52 3.62 0.03
CA HIS A 63 9.12 4.85 -0.64
C HIS A 63 9.62 4.89 -2.09
N ALA A 64 10.91 4.58 -2.31
CA ALA A 64 11.50 4.51 -3.64
C ALA A 64 10.80 3.46 -4.51
N TRP A 65 10.54 2.27 -3.96
CA TRP A 65 9.79 1.24 -4.67
C TRP A 65 8.39 1.73 -5.04
N ALA A 66 7.61 2.27 -4.09
CA ALA A 66 6.23 2.70 -4.36
C ALA A 66 6.16 3.81 -5.42
N ARG A 67 7.17 4.70 -5.46
CA ARG A 67 7.32 5.76 -6.48
C ARG A 67 7.72 5.21 -7.84
N GLY A 68 8.55 4.16 -7.87
CA GLY A 68 9.05 3.53 -9.10
C GLY A 68 8.14 2.47 -9.70
N VAL A 69 7.02 2.12 -9.06
CA VAL A 69 6.03 1.23 -9.70
C VAL A 69 5.36 1.98 -10.85
N GLU A 70 5.71 1.56 -12.06
CA GLU A 70 5.01 1.90 -13.29
C GLU A 70 3.74 1.07 -13.41
N TYR A 71 2.64 1.72 -13.75
CA TYR A 71 1.38 1.08 -14.09
C TYR A 71 1.23 1.26 -15.60
N LEU A 72 1.29 0.15 -16.34
CA LEU A 72 0.92 0.15 -17.75
C LEU A 72 -0.62 0.25 -17.80
N GLU A 73 -1.12 1.29 -18.45
CA GLU A 73 -2.55 1.52 -18.70
C GLU A 73 -3.14 0.44 -19.62
#